data_AF-A0A0Q5N8R2-F1
#
_entry.id   AF-A0A0Q5N8R2-F1
#
_cell.length_a   1.000
_cell.length_b   1.000
_cell.length_c   1.000
_cell.angle_alpha   90.00
_cell.angle_beta   90.00
_cell.angle_gamma   90.00
#
_symmetry.space_group_name_H-M   'P 1'
#
loop_
_entity.id
_entity.type
_entity.pdbx_description
1 polymer ?
#
loop_
_entity_poly.entity_id
_entity_poly.type
_entity_poly.pdbx_seq_one_letter_code
_entity_poly.pdbx_strand_id
1 'polypeptide(L)'
;MTVTSYRVGGPFDDPTTAVQAIDRLHDILRHLIYRPLHSGEHHDADGTLRLTAPTMLWGGYVRLAFDEIRPAGAGSPQVARRLRAALLDLLSIAPPDRTGPLEEQLALLTELSTARAATVSDARVAQIPDPSGIGSAADLVTPASNARPDEEKTAKSRDED
;
A
#
# COMPACT_ATOMS: atom_id res chain seq x y z
N MET A 1 -0.84 -34.82 -22.56
CA MET A 1 -0.40 -33.67 -23.38
C MET A 1 -0.97 -32.41 -22.74
N THR A 2 -0.27 -31.87 -21.74
CA THR A 2 -0.72 -30.69 -21.00
C THR A 2 -0.39 -29.47 -21.86
N VAL A 3 -1.42 -28.85 -22.43
CA VAL A 3 -1.26 -27.57 -23.11
C VAL A 3 -0.98 -26.55 -22.01
N THR A 4 0.28 -26.19 -21.84
CA THR A 4 0.69 -25.00 -21.09
C THR A 4 0.04 -23.81 -21.79
N SER A 5 -1.12 -23.38 -21.30
CA SER A 5 -1.75 -22.14 -21.71
C SER A 5 -0.84 -21.00 -21.24
N TYR A 6 0.05 -20.57 -22.13
CA TYR A 6 0.78 -19.32 -21.97
C TYR A 6 -0.25 -18.20 -22.09
N ARG A 7 -0.85 -17.79 -20.96
CA ARG A 7 -1.56 -16.51 -20.91
C ARG A 7 -0.50 -15.43 -21.05
N VAL A 8 -0.25 -14.99 -22.28
CA VAL A 8 0.08 -13.58 -22.50
C VAL A 8 -1.06 -12.81 -21.86
N GLY A 9 -0.74 -11.97 -20.89
CA GLY A 9 -1.73 -11.13 -20.21
C GLY A 9 -2.64 -10.48 -21.25
N GLY A 10 -3.95 -10.43 -20.99
CA GLY A 10 -4.85 -9.70 -21.87
C GLY A 10 -4.38 -8.24 -21.99
N PRO A 11 -4.87 -7.46 -22.96
CA PRO A 11 -4.53 -6.03 -23.10
C PRO A 11 -4.87 -5.18 -21.86
N PHE A 12 -5.47 -5.77 -20.83
CA PHE A 12 -5.82 -5.20 -19.54
C PHE A 12 -4.87 -5.59 -18.39
N ASP A 13 -3.93 -6.51 -18.62
CA ASP A 13 -3.01 -7.05 -17.60
C ASP A 13 -1.64 -6.32 -17.61
N ASP A 14 -1.64 -5.01 -17.86
CA ASP A 14 -0.41 -4.21 -17.77
C ASP A 14 -0.09 -3.89 -16.29
N PRO A 15 1.05 -4.40 -15.74
CA PRO A 15 1.42 -4.17 -14.34
C PRO A 15 1.64 -2.69 -14.02
N THR A 16 2.02 -1.87 -15.00
CA THR A 16 2.22 -0.43 -14.78
C THR A 16 0.89 0.27 -14.52
N THR A 17 -0.13 -0.03 -15.32
CA THR A 17 -1.50 0.48 -15.14
C THR A 17 -2.08 0.02 -13.80
N ALA A 18 -1.86 -1.24 -13.41
CA ALA A 18 -2.29 -1.75 -12.11
C ALA A 18 -1.62 -1.00 -10.94
N VAL A 19 -0.30 -0.74 -11.03
CA VAL A 19 0.43 0.07 -10.03
C VAL A 19 -0.16 1.48 -9.91
N GLN A 20 -0.45 2.15 -11.03
CA GLN A 20 -1.06 3.48 -11.01
C GLN A 20 -2.46 3.47 -10.36
N ALA A 21 -3.26 2.43 -10.61
CA ALA A 21 -4.54 2.27 -9.94
C ALA A 21 -4.37 2.09 -8.43
N ILE A 22 -3.38 1.29 -8.00
CA ILE A 22 -3.05 1.10 -6.59
C ILE A 22 -2.63 2.42 -5.94
N ASP A 23 -1.82 3.23 -6.61
CA ASP A 23 -1.41 4.55 -6.08
C ASP A 23 -2.62 5.43 -5.79
N ARG A 24 -3.58 5.49 -6.73
CA ARG A 24 -4.80 6.30 -6.54
C ARG A 24 -5.66 5.77 -5.40
N LEU A 25 -5.85 4.46 -5.32
CA LEU A 25 -6.60 3.83 -4.22
C LEU A 25 -5.93 4.09 -2.87
N HIS A 26 -4.60 3.98 -2.83
CA HIS A 26 -3.79 4.24 -1.65
C HIS A 26 -3.92 5.68 -1.17
N ASP A 27 -3.80 6.66 -2.07
CA ASP A 27 -3.97 8.08 -1.76
C ASP A 27 -5.37 8.38 -1.19
N ILE A 28 -6.42 7.81 -1.79
CA ILE A 28 -7.81 7.98 -1.33
C ILE A 28 -7.96 7.39 0.08
N LEU A 29 -7.47 6.18 0.32
CA LEU A 29 -7.57 5.53 1.62
C LEU A 29 -6.78 6.26 2.70
N ARG A 30 -5.60 6.83 2.40
CA ARG A 30 -4.85 7.69 3.32
C ARG A 30 -5.65 8.91 3.76
N HIS A 31 -6.45 9.49 2.87
CA HIS A 31 -7.33 10.60 3.23
C HIS A 31 -8.52 10.15 4.07
N LEU A 32 -9.10 8.99 3.76
CA LEU A 32 -10.27 8.47 4.47
C LEU A 32 -9.94 7.94 5.86
N ILE A 33 -8.71 7.48 6.10
CA ILE A 33 -8.34 6.75 7.33
C ILE A 33 -8.50 7.56 8.62
N TYR A 34 -8.49 8.89 8.54
CA TYR A 34 -8.73 9.78 9.68
C TYR A 34 -10.07 10.49 9.65
N ARG A 35 -10.86 10.32 8.57
CA ARG A 35 -12.14 11.00 8.44
C ARG A 35 -13.20 10.32 9.29
N PRO A 36 -14.01 11.07 10.06
CA PRO A 36 -15.22 10.52 10.64
C PRO A 36 -16.14 10.08 9.51
N LEU A 37 -16.47 8.78 9.48
CA LEU A 37 -17.42 8.25 8.52
C LEU A 37 -18.83 8.46 9.09
N HIS A 38 -19.76 8.89 8.23
CA HIS A 38 -21.12 9.18 8.66
C HIS A 38 -21.83 7.92 9.15
N SER A 39 -22.52 8.01 10.29
CA SER A 39 -23.34 6.91 10.83
C SER A 39 -24.54 6.55 9.95
N GLY A 40 -24.91 7.42 9.00
CA GLY A 40 -26.12 7.27 8.19
C GLY A 40 -27.38 7.70 8.93
N GLU A 41 -27.26 8.17 10.18
CA GLU A 41 -28.37 8.62 10.99
C GLU A 41 -28.62 10.12 10.81
N HIS A 42 -29.86 10.48 10.49
CA HIS A 42 -30.29 11.85 10.32
C HIS A 42 -31.36 12.20 11.36
N HIS A 43 -31.06 13.20 12.17
CA HIS A 43 -31.91 13.69 13.25
C HIS A 43 -32.60 14.99 12.82
N ASP A 44 -33.79 15.26 13.36
CA ASP A 44 -34.44 16.57 13.22
C ASP A 44 -33.87 17.61 14.21
N ALA A 45 -34.47 18.80 14.23
CA ALA A 45 -34.08 19.90 15.11
C ALA A 45 -34.26 19.58 16.61
N ASP A 46 -35.16 18.64 16.93
CA ASP A 46 -35.44 18.21 18.30
C ASP A 46 -34.57 16.99 18.71
N GLY A 47 -33.65 16.55 17.84
CA GLY A 47 -32.76 15.42 18.08
C GLY A 47 -33.42 14.05 17.89
N THR A 48 -34.61 13.99 17.29
CA THR A 48 -35.30 12.72 17.01
C THR A 48 -34.78 12.11 15.72
N LEU A 49 -34.41 10.83 15.74
CA LEU A 49 -33.99 10.11 14.54
C LEU A 49 -35.15 10.03 13.52
N ARG A 50 -34.95 10.55 12.31
CA ARG A 50 -35.96 10.58 11.24
C ARG A 50 -35.65 9.69 10.05
N LEU A 51 -34.37 9.42 9.81
CA LEU A 51 -33.93 8.62 8.68
C LEU A 51 -32.62 7.90 9.02
N THR A 52 -32.55 6.63 8.67
CA THR A 52 -31.31 5.86 8.59
C THR A 52 -31.04 5.54 7.12
N ALA A 53 -29.92 6.02 6.60
CA ALA A 53 -29.46 5.75 5.24
C ALA A 53 -28.28 4.76 5.28
N PRO A 54 -28.18 3.83 4.31
CA PRO A 54 -27.01 2.98 4.19
C PRO A 54 -25.74 3.81 3.96
N THR A 55 -24.73 3.64 4.80
CA THR A 55 -23.40 4.23 4.61
C THR A 55 -22.33 3.16 4.50
N MET A 56 -21.30 3.46 3.71
CA MET A 56 -20.13 2.60 3.60
C MET A 56 -19.27 2.73 4.87
N LEU A 57 -19.07 1.61 5.55
CA LEU A 57 -18.13 1.50 6.65
C LEU A 57 -16.70 1.45 6.14
N TRP A 58 -15.74 1.73 7.03
CA TRP A 58 -14.30 1.67 6.73
C TRP A 58 -13.90 0.36 6.05
N GLY A 59 -14.31 -0.79 6.62
CA GLY A 59 -14.04 -2.09 6.04
C GLY A 59 -14.62 -2.27 4.64
N GLY A 60 -15.75 -1.60 4.33
CA GLY A 60 -16.32 -1.58 2.98
C GLY A 60 -15.43 -0.85 1.98
N TYR A 61 -14.83 0.29 2.35
CA TYR A 61 -13.88 1.01 1.48
C TYR A 61 -12.61 0.19 1.24
N VAL A 62 -12.07 -0.46 2.28
CA VAL A 62 -10.88 -1.31 2.15
C VAL A 62 -11.16 -2.48 1.21
N ARG A 63 -12.30 -3.16 1.38
CA ARG A 63 -12.72 -4.26 0.50
C ARG A 63 -12.95 -3.79 -0.93
N LEU A 64 -13.64 -2.68 -1.13
CA LEU A 64 -13.86 -2.10 -2.45
C LEU A 64 -12.54 -1.77 -3.16
N ALA A 65 -11.55 -1.30 -2.42
CA ALA A 65 -10.24 -0.99 -2.97
C ALA A 65 -9.44 -2.24 -3.36
N PHE A 66 -9.50 -3.31 -2.56
CA PHE A 66 -8.54 -4.41 -2.67
C PHE A 66 -9.10 -5.75 -3.15
N ASP A 67 -10.40 -6.03 -3.03
CA ASP A 67 -10.94 -7.37 -3.27
C ASP A 67 -10.77 -7.87 -4.70
N GLU A 68 -10.80 -6.99 -5.70
CA GLU A 68 -10.61 -7.35 -7.11
C GLU A 68 -9.14 -7.25 -7.56
N ILE A 69 -8.45 -6.18 -7.15
CA ILE A 69 -7.07 -5.94 -7.61
C ILE A 69 -6.06 -6.89 -6.96
N ARG A 70 -6.32 -7.35 -5.73
CA ARG A 70 -5.47 -8.33 -5.02
C ARG A 70 -5.38 -9.65 -5.80
N PRO A 71 -6.49 -10.33 -6.16
CA PRO A 71 -6.40 -11.55 -6.95
C PRO A 71 -5.97 -11.31 -8.40
N ALA A 72 -6.25 -10.17 -9.02
CA ALA A 72 -5.72 -9.88 -10.35
C ALA A 72 -4.19 -9.71 -10.33
N GLY A 73 -3.65 -9.02 -9.32
CA GLY A 73 -2.25 -8.64 -9.22
C GLY A 73 -1.32 -9.64 -8.54
N ALA A 74 -1.84 -10.61 -7.77
CA ALA A 74 -1.01 -11.48 -6.92
C ALA A 74 0.01 -12.36 -7.70
N GLY A 75 -0.24 -12.65 -8.98
CA GLY A 75 0.70 -13.38 -9.83
C GLY A 75 1.80 -12.52 -10.45
N SER A 76 1.70 -11.20 -10.34
CA SER A 76 2.72 -10.26 -10.78
C SER A 76 3.54 -9.78 -9.58
N PRO A 77 4.85 -10.10 -9.49
CA PRO A 77 5.68 -9.66 -8.39
C PRO A 77 5.66 -8.15 -8.20
N GLN A 78 5.72 -7.36 -9.28
CA GLN A 78 5.67 -5.89 -9.21
C GLN A 78 4.38 -5.40 -8.54
N VAL A 79 3.22 -5.92 -8.95
CA VAL A 79 1.92 -5.50 -8.42
C VAL A 79 1.73 -5.96 -6.98
N ALA A 80 2.10 -7.20 -6.66
CA ALA A 80 2.03 -7.73 -5.30
C ALA A 80 2.88 -6.92 -4.30
N ARG A 81 4.09 -6.53 -4.71
CA ARG A 81 4.99 -5.70 -3.89
C ARG A 81 4.45 -4.30 -3.65
N ARG A 82 3.82 -3.70 -4.66
CA ARG A 82 3.19 -2.38 -4.53
C ARG A 82 1.95 -2.40 -3.64
N LEU A 83 1.09 -3.42 -3.79
CA LEU A 83 -0.05 -3.65 -2.89
C LEU A 83 0.40 -3.80 -1.44
N ARG A 84 1.46 -4.59 -1.21
CA ARG A 84 2.05 -4.76 0.12
C ARG A 84 2.55 -3.43 0.69
N ALA A 85 3.24 -2.63 -0.11
CA ALA A 85 3.71 -1.32 0.31
C ALA A 85 2.54 -0.38 0.69
N ALA A 86 1.46 -0.36 -0.09
CA ALA A 86 0.26 0.43 0.23
C ALA A 86 -0.38 -0.01 1.56
N LEU A 87 -0.58 -1.31 1.75
CA LEU A 87 -1.21 -1.86 2.94
C LEU A 87 -0.38 -1.61 4.21
N LEU A 88 0.94 -1.82 4.14
CA LEU A 88 1.83 -1.56 5.27
C LEU A 88 1.91 -0.08 5.63
N ASP A 89 1.94 0.79 4.62
CA ASP A 89 1.90 2.23 4.85
C ASP A 89 0.57 2.66 5.50
N LEU A 90 -0.57 2.16 5.01
CA LEU A 90 -1.88 2.41 5.64
C LEU A 90 -1.92 1.90 7.09
N LEU A 91 -1.39 0.70 7.36
CA LEU A 91 -1.28 0.15 8.71
C LEU A 91 -0.43 1.02 9.64
N SER A 92 0.63 1.65 9.11
CA SER A 92 1.51 2.51 9.91
C SER A 92 0.83 3.79 10.41
N ILE A 93 -0.26 4.21 9.76
CA ILE A 93 -0.98 5.44 10.07
C ILE A 93 -2.40 5.17 10.63
N ALA A 94 -2.90 3.93 10.53
CA ALA A 94 -4.25 3.56 10.91
C ALA A 94 -4.49 3.67 12.43
N PRO A 95 -5.60 4.31 12.86
CA PRO A 95 -6.12 4.13 14.21
C PRO A 95 -6.44 2.65 14.52
N PRO A 96 -6.37 2.21 15.79
CA PRO A 96 -6.56 0.80 16.16
C PRO A 96 -7.89 0.18 15.73
N ASP A 97 -8.97 0.97 15.66
CA ASP A 97 -10.29 0.52 15.20
C ASP A 97 -10.36 0.28 13.67
N ARG A 98 -9.32 0.69 12.93
CA ARG A 98 -9.25 0.61 11.46
C ARG A 98 -8.21 -0.35 10.93
N THR A 99 -7.37 -0.95 11.79
CA THR A 99 -6.31 -1.87 11.34
C THR A 99 -6.86 -3.20 10.83
N GLY A 100 -7.91 -3.74 11.47
CA GLY A 100 -8.41 -5.10 11.18
C GLY A 100 -8.64 -5.41 9.70
N PRO A 101 -9.41 -4.60 8.94
CA PRO A 101 -9.61 -4.83 7.52
C PRO A 101 -8.32 -4.75 6.68
N LEU A 102 -7.34 -3.94 7.07
CA LEU A 102 -6.06 -3.82 6.37
C LEU A 102 -5.17 -5.04 6.63
N GLU A 103 -5.15 -5.53 7.87
CA GLU A 103 -4.43 -6.75 8.27
C GLU A 103 -4.97 -7.97 7.52
N GLU A 104 -6.29 -8.08 7.40
CA GLU A 104 -6.95 -9.15 6.62
C GLU A 104 -6.50 -9.12 5.15
N GLN A 105 -6.54 -7.95 4.51
CA GLN A 105 -6.10 -7.80 3.12
C GLN A 105 -4.62 -8.14 2.93
N LEU A 106 -3.76 -7.77 3.88
CA LEU A 106 -2.33 -8.10 3.86
C LEU A 106 -2.08 -9.61 4.02
N ALA A 107 -2.84 -10.27 4.88
CA ALA A 107 -2.78 -11.72 5.06
C ALA A 107 -3.21 -12.44 3.77
N LEU A 108 -4.36 -12.05 3.20
CA LEU A 108 -4.87 -12.61 1.94
C LEU A 108 -3.90 -12.39 0.77
N LEU A 109 -3.24 -11.22 0.69
CA LEU A 109 -2.22 -10.95 -0.32
C LEU A 109 -1.00 -11.85 -0.12
N THR A 110 -0.56 -12.05 1.12
CA THR A 110 0.60 -12.89 1.45
C THR A 110 0.37 -14.33 1.04
N GLU A 111 -0.80 -14.88 1.38
CA GLU A 111 -1.20 -16.23 0.97
C GLU A 111 -1.25 -16.35 -0.56
N LEU A 112 -1.95 -15.44 -1.22
CA LEU A 112 -2.21 -15.56 -2.66
C LEU A 112 -0.97 -15.32 -3.51
N SER A 113 -0.11 -14.36 -3.13
CA SER A 113 1.15 -14.12 -3.84
C SER A 113 2.13 -15.29 -3.71
N THR A 114 2.13 -15.96 -2.54
CA THR A 114 2.93 -17.18 -2.34
C THR A 114 2.39 -18.32 -3.19
N ALA A 115 1.07 -18.52 -3.22
CA ALA A 115 0.43 -19.59 -3.99
C ALA A 115 0.57 -19.41 -5.52
N ARG A 116 0.67 -18.16 -6.00
CA ARG A 116 0.74 -17.85 -7.45
C ARG A 116 2.15 -17.58 -7.96
N ALA A 117 3.16 -17.58 -7.10
CA ALA A 117 4.53 -17.37 -7.52
C ALA A 117 5.01 -18.49 -8.46
N ALA A 118 5.69 -18.12 -9.55
CA ALA A 118 6.23 -19.08 -10.50
C ALA A 118 7.43 -19.85 -9.91
N THR A 119 8.22 -19.18 -9.06
CA THR A 119 9.37 -19.75 -8.37
C THR A 119 9.40 -19.35 -6.90
N VAL A 120 10.21 -20.06 -6.10
CA VAL A 120 10.49 -19.69 -4.70
C VAL A 120 11.15 -18.30 -4.60
N SER A 121 11.93 -17.91 -5.62
CA SER A 121 12.53 -16.58 -5.68
C SER A 121 11.46 -15.51 -5.87
N ASP A 122 10.52 -15.72 -6.80
CA ASP A 122 9.41 -14.80 -7.03
C ASP A 122 8.51 -14.67 -5.79
N ALA A 123 8.27 -15.78 -5.09
CA ALA A 123 7.54 -15.77 -3.83
C ALA A 123 8.22 -14.87 -2.80
N ARG A 124 9.55 -14.98 -2.65
CA ARG A 124 10.33 -14.14 -1.73
C ARG A 124 10.30 -12.67 -2.15
N VAL A 125 10.47 -12.40 -3.44
CA VAL A 125 10.45 -11.05 -4.00
C VAL A 125 9.10 -10.38 -3.77
N ALA A 126 7.99 -11.09 -3.95
CA ALA A 126 6.63 -10.60 -3.69
C ALA A 126 6.37 -10.20 -2.22
N GLN A 127 7.16 -10.71 -1.27
CA GLN A 127 7.08 -10.34 0.15
C GLN A 127 7.81 -9.03 0.47
N ILE A 128 8.63 -8.50 -0.44
CA ILE A 128 9.41 -7.27 -0.22
C ILE A 128 8.59 -6.07 -0.69
N PRO A 129 8.20 -5.13 0.19
CA PRO A 129 7.47 -3.94 -0.23
C PRO A 129 8.24 -3.15 -1.30
N ASP A 130 7.53 -2.58 -2.28
CA ASP A 130 8.08 -1.64 -3.26
C ASP A 130 7.22 -0.36 -3.27
N PRO A 131 7.61 0.67 -2.49
CA PRO A 131 6.91 1.94 -2.45
C PRO A 131 6.91 2.71 -3.78
N SER A 132 7.93 2.48 -4.62
CA SER A 132 8.08 3.16 -5.91
C SER A 132 7.27 2.47 -7.02
N GLY A 133 7.00 1.17 -6.89
CA GLY A 133 6.21 0.39 -7.85
C GLY A 133 6.91 0.12 -9.19
N ILE A 134 8.21 0.39 -9.30
CA ILE A 134 9.02 0.24 -10.53
C ILE A 134 9.60 -1.19 -10.62
N GLY A 135 9.45 -2.02 -9.58
CA GLY A 135 10.11 -3.33 -9.48
C GLY A 135 11.61 -3.23 -9.16
N SER A 136 12.13 -2.00 -9.07
CA SER A 136 13.49 -1.69 -8.63
C SER A 136 13.47 -1.54 -7.12
N ALA A 137 13.77 -2.63 -6.44
CA ALA A 137 13.86 -2.65 -4.99
C ALA A 137 15.02 -1.74 -4.49
N ALA A 138 15.04 -1.46 -3.18
CA ALA A 138 16.08 -0.64 -2.53
C ALA A 138 17.52 -1.13 -2.82
N ASP A 139 17.67 -2.38 -3.25
CA ASP A 139 18.89 -3.05 -3.71
C ASP A 139 19.49 -2.50 -5.02
N LEU A 140 18.77 -1.68 -5.79
CA LEU A 140 19.32 -0.91 -6.92
C LEU A 140 19.64 0.55 -6.58
N VAL A 141 19.24 1.01 -5.40
CA VAL A 141 19.46 2.39 -4.96
C VAL A 141 20.59 2.37 -3.92
N THR A 142 21.78 2.81 -4.30
CA THR A 142 22.83 3.08 -3.31
C THR A 142 22.31 4.14 -2.34
N PRO A 143 22.26 3.89 -1.02
CA PRO A 143 21.85 4.91 -0.08
C PRO A 143 22.78 6.12 -0.24
N ALA A 144 22.22 7.32 -0.30
CA ALA A 144 22.99 8.55 -0.35
C ALA A 144 23.93 8.59 0.86
N SER A 145 25.24 8.45 0.60
CA SER A 145 26.27 8.62 1.61
C SER A 145 26.29 10.11 2.00
N ASN A 146 25.53 10.47 3.03
CA ASN A 146 25.63 11.79 3.64
C ASN A 146 26.87 11.83 4.55
N ALA A 147 28.05 11.79 3.93
CA ALA A 147 29.27 12.30 4.54
C ALA A 147 29.53 13.69 3.94
N ARG A 148 29.19 14.74 4.69
CA ARG A 148 29.66 16.09 4.36
C ARG A 148 31.17 16.13 4.62
N PRO A 149 32.00 16.65 3.71
CA PRO A 149 33.37 16.99 4.04
C PRO A 149 33.35 18.23 4.95
N ASP A 150 33.92 18.09 6.14
CA ASP A 150 34.11 19.20 7.07
C ASP A 150 35.20 20.15 6.55
N GLU A 151 34.77 21.19 5.83
CA GLU A 151 35.43 22.51 5.74
C GLU A 151 34.52 23.47 6.51
N GLU A 152 34.90 24.34 7.44
CA GLU A 152 36.17 24.99 7.78
C GLU A 152 35.88 25.81 9.07
N LYS A 153 36.83 25.96 10.00
CA LYS A 153 37.07 27.27 10.65
C LYS A 153 38.40 27.35 11.39
N THR A 154 39.34 27.96 10.68
CA THR A 154 40.53 28.62 11.20
C THR A 154 40.16 29.78 12.14
N ALA A 155 40.86 29.83 13.27
CA ALA A 155 41.21 31.00 14.10
C ALA A 155 40.08 31.81 14.81
N LYS A 156 40.18 31.91 16.15
CA LYS A 156 40.81 33.04 16.86
C LYS A 156 40.18 33.32 18.24
N SER A 157 40.98 33.15 19.31
CA SER A 157 41.08 34.05 20.49
C SER A 157 42.08 33.43 21.49
N ARG A 158 43.30 33.96 21.65
CA ARG A 158 43.74 35.11 22.48
C ARG A 158 43.82 34.82 23.99
N ASP A 159 45.00 35.11 24.55
CA ASP A 159 45.33 35.59 25.92
C ASP A 159 45.01 34.60 27.07
N GLU A 160 45.80 34.29 28.10
CA GLU A 160 47.01 34.72 28.83
C GLU A 160 47.63 33.40 29.39
N ASP A 161 48.90 33.18 29.73
CA ASP A 161 49.86 33.91 30.57
C ASP A 161 51.25 33.21 30.41
#